data_AF-A0A497V5K4-F1
#
_entry.id   AF-A0A497V5K4-F1
#
_cell.length_a   1.000
_cell.length_b   1.000
_cell.length_c   1.000
_cell.angle_alpha   90.00
_cell.angle_beta   90.00
_cell.angle_gamma   90.00
#
_symmetry.space_group_name_H-M   'P 1'
#
loop_
_entity.id
_entity.type
_entity.pdbx_description
1 polymer ?
#
loop_
_entity_poly.entity_id
_entity_poly.type
_entity_poly.pdbx_seq_one_letter_code
_entity_poly.pdbx_strand_id
1 'polypeptide(L)'
;MKEKRNNYQILLNILIVVYHLYIVLSVFKERAVLTDDLASVYGLKTISGSYLSFLHTYLDSQTMAARPVSGFVTATLCFLTKNNESGYFLGLLFFPLSLMVIYWVASKILSRELASLLTLLYSVSLIGTSIQFSTMMLNSSLATIFFSLSIYFVYVRKNIVISSVCFIASVLSYEIFLPLVLLNLFLIKENKKRLLFTIFTLGAIVVFRKVIQPAVFVHSYQRDELSKVLDIKRVLFVIILSLKMFFYDFFVGIYKGILHLRKMDVLGMILSVLLPLAVYKLFNNYDFKSKAQDLRKLTVISLVSVMLGLSIYFLSSYIPTLFGFENRNLGAIRLFYTLFIISGVMWLSVKLKLQQKTISIFLSVITFFLVITNISVKDSWIYAANFNNELFSKLNTALKENNIERGEICLEYGVFDELKSNPNFTLREPIFYKRWESPQLCRMNGIDPLKIHVDNIIDKKNCSATFLYKNGKMIRTK
;
A
#
# COMPACT_ATOMS: atom_id res chain seq x y z
N MET A 1 23.66 -23.15 -27.89
CA MET A 1 22.31 -22.68 -28.26
C MET A 1 22.17 -21.23 -27.82
N LYS A 2 22.15 -20.26 -28.76
CA LYS A 2 21.88 -18.84 -28.43
C LYS A 2 20.44 -18.73 -27.95
N GLU A 3 20.21 -18.30 -26.70
CA GLU A 3 18.88 -17.90 -26.21
C GLU A 3 18.26 -16.93 -27.24
N LYS A 4 17.20 -17.36 -27.95
CA LYS A 4 16.41 -16.44 -28.77
C LYS A 4 15.85 -15.40 -27.81
N ARG A 5 16.37 -14.18 -27.88
CA ARG A 5 15.95 -13.05 -27.05
C ARG A 5 14.44 -12.87 -27.21
N ASN A 6 13.67 -13.10 -26.15
CA ASN A 6 12.23 -12.99 -26.20
C ASN A 6 11.83 -11.51 -26.22
N ASN A 7 11.72 -10.93 -27.41
CA ASN A 7 11.46 -9.50 -27.61
C ASN A 7 10.18 -9.02 -26.88
N TYR A 8 9.18 -9.90 -26.71
CA TYR A 8 7.96 -9.57 -25.96
C TYR A 8 8.19 -9.41 -24.46
N GLN A 9 9.17 -10.12 -23.90
CA GLN A 9 9.54 -9.96 -22.49
C GLN A 9 10.17 -8.59 -22.25
N ILE A 10 11.05 -8.16 -23.16
CA ILE A 10 11.68 -6.83 -23.10
C ILE A 10 10.59 -5.75 -23.26
N LEU A 11 9.69 -5.91 -24.24
CA LEU A 11 8.57 -5.01 -24.43
C LEU A 11 7.69 -4.90 -23.17
N LEU A 12 7.34 -6.02 -22.53
CA LEU A 12 6.54 -6.02 -21.31
C LEU A 12 7.23 -5.24 -20.18
N ASN A 13 8.54 -5.46 -19.98
CA ASN A 13 9.29 -4.75 -18.95
C ASN A 13 9.38 -3.24 -19.23
N ILE A 14 9.54 -2.83 -20.50
CA ILE A 14 9.48 -1.42 -20.90
C ILE A 14 8.09 -0.85 -20.58
N LEU A 15 7.02 -1.55 -20.94
CA LEU A 15 5.65 -1.12 -20.66
C LEU A 15 5.37 -0.99 -19.15
N ILE A 16 5.91 -1.90 -18.32
CA ILE A 16 5.81 -1.79 -16.84
C ILE A 16 6.45 -0.48 -16.36
N VAL A 17 7.63 -0.13 -16.88
CA VAL A 17 8.33 1.11 -16.52
C VAL A 17 7.54 2.33 -16.98
N VAL A 18 7.08 2.35 -18.24
CA VAL A 18 6.26 3.45 -18.78
C VAL A 18 4.98 3.63 -17.99
N TYR A 19 4.31 2.52 -17.63
CA TYR A 19 3.12 2.53 -16.80
C TYR A 19 3.38 3.15 -15.41
N HIS A 20 4.49 2.81 -14.76
CA HIS A 20 4.83 3.39 -13.46
C HIS A 20 5.16 4.87 -13.54
N LEU A 21 5.89 5.29 -14.58
CA LEU A 21 6.14 6.70 -14.81
C LEU A 21 4.83 7.46 -15.01
N TYR A 22 3.90 6.91 -15.79
CA TYR A 22 2.57 7.49 -15.97
C TYR A 22 1.81 7.65 -14.64
N ILE A 23 1.77 6.61 -13.80
CA ILE A 23 1.12 6.67 -12.49
C ILE A 23 1.79 7.72 -11.59
N VAL A 24 3.11 7.64 -11.39
CA VAL A 24 3.86 8.51 -10.48
C VAL A 24 3.76 9.97 -10.92
N LEU A 25 3.92 10.25 -12.23
CA LEU A 25 3.83 11.61 -12.76
C LEU A 25 2.42 12.19 -12.60
N SER A 26 1.38 11.38 -12.75
CA SER A 26 0.00 11.84 -12.55
C SER A 26 -0.24 12.27 -11.10
N VAL A 27 0.14 11.45 -10.13
CA VAL A 27 0.00 11.75 -8.69
C VAL A 27 0.86 12.97 -8.29
N PHE A 28 2.09 13.04 -8.82
CA PHE A 28 3.00 14.15 -8.57
C PHE A 28 2.48 15.47 -9.13
N LYS A 29 2.04 15.48 -10.40
CA LYS A 29 1.58 16.69 -11.10
C LYS A 29 0.36 17.30 -10.43
N GLU A 30 -0.61 16.45 -10.06
CA GLU A 30 -1.83 16.88 -9.38
C GLU A 30 -1.62 17.14 -7.88
N ARG A 31 -0.40 16.92 -7.36
CA ARG A 31 -0.06 16.99 -5.93
C ARG A 31 -1.11 16.29 -5.06
N ALA A 32 -1.50 15.08 -5.47
CA ALA A 32 -2.56 14.33 -4.84
C ALA A 32 -2.09 13.78 -3.48
N VAL A 33 -2.12 14.63 -2.45
CA VAL A 33 -1.81 14.28 -1.06
C VAL A 33 -3.13 14.08 -0.32
N LEU A 34 -3.32 12.90 0.26
CA LEU A 34 -4.51 12.62 1.05
C LEU A 34 -4.33 13.11 2.49
N THR A 35 -5.44 13.20 3.22
CA THR A 35 -5.52 13.76 4.57
C THR A 35 -4.49 13.18 5.55
N ASP A 36 -4.26 11.87 5.50
CA ASP A 36 -3.29 11.18 6.34
C ASP A 36 -1.82 11.51 5.98
N ASP A 37 -1.54 11.60 4.69
CA ASP A 37 -0.23 12.01 4.18
C ASP A 37 0.03 13.47 4.55
N LEU A 38 -0.98 14.35 4.44
CA LEU A 38 -0.90 15.77 4.79
C LEU A 38 -0.48 15.98 6.25
N ALA A 39 -1.10 15.28 7.20
CA ALA A 39 -0.71 15.42 8.60
C ALA A 39 0.76 15.09 8.83
N SER A 40 1.28 14.08 8.10
CA SER A 40 2.68 13.66 8.19
C SER A 40 3.64 14.67 7.54
N VAL A 41 3.36 15.12 6.31
CA VAL A 41 4.19 16.09 5.56
C VAL A 41 4.40 17.37 6.35
N TYR A 42 3.31 17.90 6.88
CA TYR A 42 3.34 19.24 7.43
C TYR A 42 3.61 19.23 8.94
N GLY A 43 3.40 18.10 9.63
CA GLY A 43 3.95 17.87 10.97
C GLY A 43 5.48 17.88 10.98
N LEU A 44 6.13 17.46 9.89
CA LEU A 44 7.59 17.56 9.76
C LEU A 44 8.09 19.01 9.75
N LYS A 45 7.30 19.95 9.19
CA LYS A 45 7.68 21.38 9.13
C LYS A 45 7.75 22.03 10.51
N THR A 46 7.05 21.48 11.51
CA THR A 46 7.10 21.99 12.88
C THR A 46 8.31 21.46 13.67
N ILE A 47 9.06 20.49 13.12
CA ILE A 47 10.26 19.95 13.74
C ILE A 47 11.46 20.77 13.24
N SER A 48 12.10 21.51 14.15
CA SER A 48 13.31 22.30 13.89
C SER A 48 14.48 21.79 14.71
N GLY A 49 15.70 21.87 14.17
CA GLY A 49 16.92 21.57 14.93
C GLY A 49 18.01 20.94 14.08
N SER A 50 19.04 20.41 14.75
CA SER A 50 20.09 19.60 14.11
C SER A 50 19.51 18.30 13.53
N TYR A 51 20.21 17.70 12.55
CA TYR A 51 19.78 16.43 11.92
C TYR A 51 19.43 15.33 12.94
N LEU A 52 20.24 15.17 13.99
CA LEU A 52 20.01 14.16 15.02
C LEU A 52 18.76 14.47 15.87
N SER A 53 18.55 15.74 16.23
CA SER A 53 17.33 16.15 16.96
C SER A 53 16.07 15.97 16.11
N PHE A 54 16.16 16.28 14.82
CA PHE A 54 15.07 16.09 13.87
C PHE A 54 14.71 14.60 13.73
N LEU A 55 15.72 13.76 13.51
CA LEU A 55 15.57 12.32 13.38
C LEU A 55 14.95 11.71 14.65
N HIS A 56 15.48 12.07 15.83
CA HIS A 56 14.95 11.58 17.10
C HIS A 56 13.47 11.96 17.28
N THR A 57 13.14 13.24 17.07
CA THR A 57 11.77 13.74 17.21
C THR A 57 10.80 13.05 16.24
N TYR A 58 11.24 12.81 15.00
CA TYR A 58 10.42 12.11 14.02
C TYR A 58 10.19 10.64 14.40
N LEU A 59 11.26 9.95 14.83
CA LEU A 59 11.19 8.56 15.26
C LEU A 59 10.38 8.40 16.55
N ASP A 60 10.37 9.38 17.45
CA ASP A 60 9.55 9.38 18.66
C ASP A 60 8.05 9.60 18.38
N SER A 61 7.64 9.79 17.12
CA SER A 61 6.21 9.89 16.81
C SER A 61 5.45 8.57 17.06
N GLN A 62 4.17 8.68 17.40
CA GLN A 62 3.27 7.55 17.63
C GLN A 62 3.24 6.53 16.47
N THR A 63 3.56 6.96 15.24
CA THR A 63 3.48 6.12 14.05
C THR A 63 4.83 5.55 13.60
N MET A 64 5.95 6.21 13.91
CA MET A 64 7.28 5.83 13.40
C MET A 64 8.19 5.17 14.43
N ALA A 65 7.91 5.27 15.74
CA ALA A 65 8.70 4.60 16.78
C ALA A 65 8.74 3.07 16.58
N ALA A 66 7.64 2.54 16.04
CA ALA A 66 7.51 1.14 15.69
C ALA A 66 8.25 0.73 14.40
N ARG A 67 8.73 1.70 13.63
CA ARG A 67 9.26 1.51 12.26
C ARG A 67 10.54 2.33 12.05
N PRO A 68 11.59 2.11 12.85
CA PRO A 68 12.76 2.98 12.87
C PRO A 68 13.53 2.99 11.55
N VAL A 69 13.52 1.89 10.77
CA VAL A 69 14.30 1.80 9.54
C VAL A 69 13.69 2.68 8.45
N SER A 70 12.39 2.56 8.23
CA SER A 70 11.72 3.40 7.25
C SER A 70 11.49 4.82 7.76
N GLY A 71 11.31 4.97 9.08
CA GLY A 71 11.28 6.27 9.74
C GLY A 71 12.59 7.05 9.53
N PHE A 72 13.74 6.38 9.65
CA PHE A 72 15.05 6.97 9.36
C PHE A 72 15.17 7.44 7.91
N VAL A 73 14.75 6.61 6.94
CA VAL A 73 14.79 6.97 5.52
C VAL A 73 13.88 8.16 5.24
N THR A 74 12.67 8.17 5.81
CA THR A 74 11.70 9.26 5.63
C THR A 74 12.21 10.56 6.24
N ALA A 75 12.70 10.51 7.49
CA ALA A 75 13.25 11.67 8.18
C ALA A 75 14.43 12.27 7.41
N THR A 76 15.36 11.41 6.96
CA THR A 76 16.53 11.84 6.19
C THR A 76 16.11 12.53 4.90
N LEU A 77 15.16 11.95 4.16
CA LEU A 77 14.64 12.54 2.93
C LEU A 77 14.01 13.92 3.18
N CYS A 78 13.19 14.03 4.23
CA CYS A 78 12.50 15.28 4.58
C CYS A 78 13.48 16.36 5.08
N PHE A 79 14.47 15.96 5.89
CA PHE A 79 15.51 16.87 6.38
C PHE A 79 16.38 17.42 5.23
N LEU A 80 16.87 16.55 4.34
CA LEU A 80 17.71 16.96 3.21
C LEU A 80 16.97 17.86 2.21
N THR A 81 15.66 17.65 2.07
CA THR A 81 14.79 18.49 1.23
C THR A 81 14.29 19.74 1.95
N LYS A 82 14.75 20.01 3.17
CA LYS A 82 14.34 21.14 4.02
C LYS A 82 12.82 21.22 4.18
N ASN A 83 12.17 20.06 4.33
CA ASN A 83 10.71 19.91 4.41
C ASN A 83 9.95 20.53 3.22
N ASN A 84 10.58 20.58 2.04
CA ASN A 84 9.88 20.93 0.81
C ASN A 84 8.87 19.84 0.47
N GLU A 85 7.62 20.23 0.25
CA GLU A 85 6.52 19.32 -0.13
C GLU A 85 6.85 18.47 -1.35
N SER A 86 7.55 19.04 -2.33
CA SER A 86 7.97 18.30 -3.53
C SER A 86 8.95 17.17 -3.18
N GLY A 87 9.76 17.35 -2.14
CA GLY A 87 10.68 16.34 -1.63
C GLY A 87 9.96 15.15 -0.99
N TYR A 88 8.78 15.37 -0.41
CA TYR A 88 7.97 14.28 0.15
C TYR A 88 7.47 13.30 -0.91
N PHE A 89 7.16 13.80 -2.12
CA PHE A 89 6.76 12.95 -3.23
C PHE A 89 7.85 12.02 -3.75
N LEU A 90 9.13 12.26 -3.42
CA LEU A 90 10.21 11.30 -3.70
C LEU A 90 9.95 9.95 -3.01
N GLY A 91 9.15 9.92 -1.94
CA GLY A 91 8.66 8.68 -1.33
C GLY A 91 7.96 7.74 -2.31
N LEU A 92 7.27 8.26 -3.34
CA LEU A 92 6.61 7.45 -4.37
C LEU A 92 7.61 6.60 -5.18
N LEU A 93 8.87 7.02 -5.30
CA LEU A 93 9.90 6.30 -6.06
C LEU A 93 10.32 4.98 -5.40
N PHE A 94 10.06 4.80 -4.11
CA PHE A 94 10.34 3.54 -3.42
C PHE A 94 9.46 2.40 -3.92
N PHE A 95 8.26 2.70 -4.44
CA PHE A 95 7.41 1.66 -5.01
C PHE A 95 8.00 1.08 -6.31
N PRO A 96 8.36 1.87 -7.35
CA PRO A 96 9.13 1.38 -8.49
C PRO A 96 10.44 0.67 -8.12
N LEU A 97 11.18 1.17 -7.11
CA LEU A 97 12.38 0.50 -6.62
C LEU A 97 12.07 -0.91 -6.08
N SER A 98 10.96 -1.06 -5.35
CA SER A 98 10.49 -2.36 -4.88
C SER A 98 10.16 -3.31 -6.04
N LEU A 99 9.60 -2.81 -7.15
CA LEU A 99 9.34 -3.61 -8.35
C LEU A 99 10.63 -4.12 -9.00
N MET A 100 11.66 -3.28 -9.07
CA MET A 100 12.97 -3.67 -9.59
C MET A 100 13.58 -4.80 -8.75
N VAL A 101 13.51 -4.69 -7.42
CA VAL A 101 14.01 -5.72 -6.52
C VAL A 101 13.18 -7.01 -6.62
N ILE A 102 11.84 -6.91 -6.66
CA ILE A 102 10.94 -8.06 -6.87
C ILE A 102 11.30 -8.77 -8.17
N TYR A 103 11.40 -8.04 -9.29
CA TYR A 103 11.77 -8.61 -10.59
C TYR A 103 13.14 -9.30 -10.52
N TRP A 104 14.14 -8.61 -9.95
CA TRP A 104 15.49 -9.14 -9.84
C TRP A 104 15.51 -10.44 -9.03
N VAL A 105 14.93 -10.46 -7.82
CA VAL A 105 14.86 -11.67 -6.98
C VAL A 105 14.06 -12.77 -7.66
N ALA A 106 12.86 -12.46 -8.18
CA ALA A 106 12.01 -13.42 -8.84
C ALA A 106 12.69 -14.05 -10.06
N SER A 107 13.48 -13.29 -10.84
CA SER A 107 14.23 -13.79 -11.99
C SER A 107 15.36 -14.76 -11.62
N LYS A 108 15.76 -14.82 -10.35
CA LYS A 108 16.74 -15.80 -9.83
C LYS A 108 16.07 -17.09 -9.34
N ILE A 109 14.75 -17.09 -9.18
CA ILE A 109 13.97 -18.20 -8.61
C ILE A 109 13.05 -18.82 -9.67
N LEU A 110 12.48 -17.99 -10.54
CA LEU A 110 11.49 -18.32 -11.57
C LEU A 110 12.05 -18.00 -12.96
N SER A 111 11.36 -18.48 -14.02
CA SER A 111 11.63 -18.03 -15.38
C SER A 111 11.40 -16.53 -15.53
N ARG A 112 12.15 -15.87 -16.41
CA ARG A 112 12.08 -14.40 -16.60
C ARG A 112 10.68 -13.92 -17.01
N GLU A 113 9.93 -14.73 -17.75
CA GLU A 113 8.54 -14.43 -18.14
C GLU A 113 7.62 -14.36 -16.93
N LEU A 114 7.68 -15.36 -16.04
CA LEU A 114 6.93 -15.39 -14.78
C LEU A 114 7.35 -14.27 -13.83
N ALA A 115 8.65 -13.94 -13.78
CA ALA A 115 9.13 -12.80 -13.00
C ALA A 115 8.55 -11.48 -13.52
N SER A 116 8.51 -11.29 -14.85
CA SER A 116 7.92 -10.10 -15.47
C SER A 116 6.41 -9.99 -15.18
N LEU A 117 5.68 -11.12 -15.27
CA LEU A 117 4.26 -11.17 -14.93
C LEU A 117 4.00 -10.91 -13.44
N LEU A 118 4.80 -11.49 -12.55
CA LEU A 118 4.70 -11.25 -11.11
C LEU A 118 4.90 -9.76 -10.79
N THR A 119 5.91 -9.13 -11.38
CA THR A 119 6.17 -7.71 -11.20
C THR A 119 5.02 -6.85 -11.72
N LEU A 120 4.49 -7.16 -12.91
CA LEU A 120 3.32 -6.45 -13.45
C LEU A 120 2.11 -6.61 -12.53
N LEU A 121 1.71 -7.84 -12.21
CA LEU A 121 0.49 -8.06 -11.42
C LEU A 121 0.64 -7.53 -9.98
N TYR A 122 1.84 -7.60 -9.40
CA TYR A 122 2.09 -6.96 -8.10
C TYR A 122 1.85 -5.46 -8.23
N SER A 123 2.31 -4.86 -9.31
CA SER A 123 2.15 -3.43 -9.54
C SER A 123 0.71 -2.97 -9.77
N VAL A 124 -0.15 -3.81 -10.35
CA VAL A 124 -1.56 -3.48 -10.62
C VAL A 124 -2.56 -4.14 -9.66
N SER A 125 -2.08 -4.79 -8.59
CA SER A 125 -2.93 -5.45 -7.61
C SER A 125 -3.86 -4.46 -6.90
N LEU A 126 -5.13 -4.85 -6.71
CA LEU A 126 -6.10 -4.12 -5.89
C LEU A 126 -5.78 -4.22 -4.38
N ILE A 127 -4.98 -5.22 -4.00
CA ILE A 127 -4.56 -5.43 -2.62
C ILE A 127 -3.41 -4.47 -2.32
N GLY A 128 -3.56 -3.63 -1.30
CA GLY A 128 -2.48 -2.72 -0.91
C GLY A 128 -2.20 -1.59 -1.90
N THR A 129 -3.21 -1.12 -2.65
CA THR A 129 -3.10 0.02 -3.59
C THR A 129 -2.50 1.27 -2.96
N SER A 130 -2.80 1.56 -1.69
CA SER A 130 -2.20 2.70 -0.97
C SER A 130 -0.67 2.69 -0.97
N ILE A 131 -0.04 1.52 -1.14
CA ILE A 131 1.43 1.37 -1.21
C ILE A 131 2.03 2.06 -2.43
N GLN A 132 1.24 2.19 -3.49
CA GLN A 132 1.66 2.79 -4.76
C GLN A 132 1.36 4.30 -4.81
N PHE A 133 0.30 4.75 -4.14
CA PHE A 133 -0.23 6.10 -4.29
C PHE A 133 0.06 7.01 -3.10
N SER A 134 0.33 6.48 -1.90
CA SER A 134 0.76 7.25 -0.73
C SER A 134 2.27 7.18 -0.56
N THR A 135 2.87 8.35 -0.42
CA THR A 135 4.27 8.59 -0.06
C THR A 135 4.62 8.06 1.33
N MET A 136 3.70 8.14 2.31
CA MET A 136 3.91 7.56 3.64
C MET A 136 4.08 6.03 3.57
N MET A 137 3.55 5.38 2.52
CA MET A 137 3.71 3.95 2.32
C MET A 137 5.06 3.53 1.73
N LEU A 138 6.03 4.44 1.65
CA LEU A 138 7.44 4.07 1.45
C LEU A 138 7.88 3.03 2.49
N ASN A 139 7.30 3.06 3.70
CA ASN A 139 7.46 2.06 4.76
C ASN A 139 7.24 0.63 4.25
N SER A 140 6.10 0.41 3.58
CA SER A 140 5.74 -0.91 3.03
C SER A 140 6.61 -1.27 1.82
N SER A 141 6.99 -0.29 1.01
CA SER A 141 7.88 -0.51 -0.14
C SER A 141 9.29 -0.93 0.30
N LEU A 142 9.86 -0.27 1.31
CA LEU A 142 11.13 -0.65 1.94
C LEU A 142 11.04 -2.03 2.59
N ALA A 143 9.97 -2.30 3.34
CA ALA A 143 9.75 -3.61 3.94
C ALA A 143 9.73 -4.71 2.88
N THR A 144 9.09 -4.46 1.74
CA THR A 144 9.04 -5.40 0.59
C THR A 144 10.41 -5.62 -0.04
N ILE A 145 11.20 -4.56 -0.23
CA ILE A 145 12.58 -4.63 -0.74
C ILE A 145 13.42 -5.53 0.16
N PHE A 146 13.47 -5.21 1.46
CA PHE A 146 14.26 -5.96 2.42
C PHE A 146 13.77 -7.41 2.58
N PHE A 147 12.46 -7.64 2.53
CA PHE A 147 11.90 -8.98 2.57
C PHE A 147 12.31 -9.81 1.35
N SER A 148 12.20 -9.25 0.15
CA SER A 148 12.60 -9.92 -1.09
C SER A 148 14.11 -10.24 -1.09
N LEU A 149 14.95 -9.31 -0.63
CA LEU A 149 16.38 -9.56 -0.44
C LEU A 149 16.64 -10.66 0.60
N SER A 150 15.88 -10.68 1.69
CA SER A 150 15.97 -11.74 2.70
C SER A 150 15.70 -13.12 2.08
N ILE A 151 14.67 -13.27 1.25
CA ILE A 151 14.38 -14.50 0.50
C ILE A 151 15.53 -14.86 -0.44
N TYR A 152 16.07 -13.90 -1.19
CA TYR A 152 17.21 -14.13 -2.08
C TYR A 152 18.42 -14.68 -1.31
N PHE A 153 18.76 -14.07 -0.17
CA PHE A 153 19.92 -14.50 0.60
C PHE A 153 19.71 -15.86 1.28
N VAL A 154 18.51 -16.18 1.77
CA VAL A 154 18.22 -17.50 2.35
C VAL A 154 18.13 -18.60 1.28
N TYR A 155 17.44 -18.35 0.18
CA TYR A 155 17.12 -19.39 -0.80
C TYR A 155 18.20 -19.56 -1.88
N VAL A 156 18.68 -18.45 -2.46
CA VAL A 156 19.63 -18.48 -3.59
C VAL A 156 21.07 -18.50 -3.10
N ARG A 157 21.45 -17.57 -2.21
CA ARG A 157 22.84 -17.46 -1.72
C ARG A 157 23.14 -18.31 -0.49
N LYS A 158 22.11 -18.85 0.17
CA LYS A 158 22.21 -19.63 1.41
C LYS A 158 22.99 -18.92 2.53
N ASN A 159 22.97 -17.58 2.53
CA ASN A 159 23.62 -16.74 3.54
C ASN A 159 22.58 -16.26 4.56
N ILE A 160 22.62 -16.85 5.74
CA ILE A 160 21.62 -16.65 6.79
C ILE A 160 21.83 -15.33 7.53
N VAL A 161 23.08 -14.92 7.75
CA VAL A 161 23.37 -13.69 8.50
C VAL A 161 22.82 -12.49 7.74
N ILE A 162 23.13 -12.38 6.45
CA ILE A 162 22.61 -11.27 5.62
C ILE A 162 21.09 -11.38 5.48
N SER A 163 20.56 -12.59 5.32
CA SER A 163 19.10 -12.79 5.27
C SER A 163 18.40 -12.35 6.56
N SER A 164 18.98 -12.63 7.73
CA SER A 164 18.47 -12.18 9.03
C SER A 164 18.47 -10.67 9.13
N VAL A 165 19.57 -10.01 8.74
CA VAL A 165 19.67 -8.54 8.73
C VAL A 165 18.60 -7.94 7.82
N CYS A 166 18.45 -8.45 6.60
CA CYS A 166 17.39 -8.03 5.68
C CYS A 166 16.00 -8.28 6.26
N PHE A 167 15.76 -9.41 6.91
CA PHE A 167 14.45 -9.70 7.52
C PHE A 167 14.13 -8.74 8.66
N ILE A 168 15.09 -8.48 9.55
CA ILE A 168 14.95 -7.51 10.65
C ILE A 168 14.65 -6.12 10.07
N ALA A 169 15.41 -5.69 9.05
CA ALA A 169 15.19 -4.40 8.38
C ALA A 169 13.79 -4.31 7.74
N SER A 170 13.27 -5.43 7.22
CA SER A 170 11.90 -5.49 6.70
C SER A 170 10.86 -5.26 7.79
N VAL A 171 10.92 -6.01 8.89
CA VAL A 171 9.97 -5.90 10.01
C VAL A 171 10.05 -4.52 10.69
N LEU A 172 11.26 -3.95 10.81
CA LEU A 172 11.48 -2.62 11.35
C LEU A 172 11.18 -1.49 10.35
N SER A 173 10.86 -1.81 9.09
CA SER A 173 10.26 -0.87 8.13
C SER A 173 8.74 -0.96 8.16
N TYR A 174 8.20 -2.18 8.28
CA TYR A 174 6.78 -2.40 8.49
C TYR A 174 6.51 -3.76 9.14
N GLU A 175 5.91 -3.74 10.33
CA GLU A 175 5.70 -4.90 11.19
C GLU A 175 4.82 -6.00 10.59
N ILE A 176 4.06 -5.67 9.55
CA ILE A 176 3.16 -6.59 8.85
C ILE A 176 3.89 -7.76 8.20
N PHE A 177 5.20 -7.64 7.97
CA PHE A 177 6.03 -8.72 7.47
C PHE A 177 6.50 -9.71 8.56
N LEU A 178 6.28 -9.42 9.84
CA LEU A 178 6.74 -10.26 10.96
C LEU A 178 6.31 -11.74 10.85
N PRO A 179 5.03 -12.07 10.55
CA PRO A 179 4.60 -13.47 10.46
C PRO A 179 5.33 -14.28 9.38
N LEU A 180 5.89 -13.60 8.37
CA LEU A 180 6.61 -14.25 7.28
C LEU A 180 7.98 -14.78 7.68
N VAL A 181 8.42 -14.59 8.93
CA VAL A 181 9.58 -15.28 9.51
C VAL A 181 9.44 -16.80 9.33
N LEU A 182 8.22 -17.34 9.42
CA LEU A 182 7.93 -18.75 9.26
C LEU A 182 8.21 -19.23 7.82
N LEU A 183 8.00 -18.37 6.81
CA LEU A 183 8.37 -18.70 5.43
C LEU A 183 9.89 -18.80 5.29
N ASN A 184 10.65 -17.86 5.85
CA ASN A 184 12.11 -17.93 5.84
C ASN A 184 12.62 -19.20 6.52
N LEU A 185 12.06 -19.56 7.67
CA LEU A 185 12.40 -20.78 8.39
C LEU A 185 12.08 -22.04 7.58
N PHE A 186 10.96 -22.06 6.85
CA PHE A 186 10.60 -23.14 5.95
C PHE A 186 11.63 -23.32 4.81
N LEU A 187 12.14 -22.21 4.25
CA LEU A 187 13.11 -22.23 3.16
C LEU A 187 14.52 -22.70 3.59
N ILE A 188 14.88 -22.50 4.86
CA ILE A 188 16.14 -23.01 5.41
C ILE A 188 16.01 -24.52 5.62
N LYS A 189 16.94 -25.33 5.10
CA LYS A 189 16.88 -26.81 5.23
C LYS A 189 17.54 -27.34 6.50
N GLU A 190 18.62 -26.71 6.94
CA GLU A 190 19.45 -27.18 8.06
C GLU A 190 18.94 -26.68 9.42
N ASN A 191 18.77 -27.58 10.40
CA ASN A 191 18.19 -27.24 11.71
C ASN A 191 19.03 -26.24 12.52
N LYS A 192 20.37 -26.39 12.57
CA LYS A 192 21.25 -25.45 13.27
C LYS A 192 21.12 -24.02 12.71
N LYS A 193 21.05 -23.94 11.38
CA LYS A 193 20.88 -22.71 10.61
C LYS A 193 19.51 -22.07 10.83
N ARG A 194 18.44 -22.87 10.96
CA ARG A 194 17.11 -22.39 11.38
C ARG A 194 17.15 -21.76 12.76
N LEU A 195 17.73 -22.46 13.74
CA LEU A 195 17.85 -21.96 15.11
C LEU A 195 18.62 -20.63 15.16
N LEU A 196 19.74 -20.55 14.44
CA LEU A 196 20.53 -19.33 14.32
C LEU A 196 19.73 -18.17 13.70
N PHE A 197 18.98 -18.43 12.63
CA PHE A 197 18.11 -17.43 12.00
C PHE A 197 17.04 -16.95 12.98
N THR A 198 16.38 -17.86 13.72
CA THR A 198 15.36 -17.52 14.71
C THR A 198 15.93 -16.64 15.83
N ILE A 199 17.07 -17.03 16.41
CA ILE A 199 17.70 -16.28 17.51
C ILE A 199 18.08 -14.88 17.03
N PHE A 200 18.72 -14.74 15.87
CA PHE A 200 19.09 -13.43 15.36
C PHE A 200 17.88 -12.56 15.03
N THR A 201 16.87 -13.11 14.37
CA THR A 201 15.71 -12.33 13.93
C THR A 201 14.76 -12.01 15.07
N LEU A 202 14.18 -13.01 15.72
CA LEU A 202 13.22 -12.80 16.81
C LEU A 202 13.89 -12.18 18.03
N GLY A 203 15.13 -12.58 18.35
CA GLY A 203 15.89 -11.96 19.45
C GLY A 203 16.08 -10.47 19.23
N ALA A 204 16.56 -10.05 18.04
CA ALA A 204 16.74 -8.63 17.74
C ALA A 204 15.40 -7.86 17.73
N ILE A 205 14.33 -8.44 17.18
CA ILE A 205 13.01 -7.80 17.15
C ILE A 205 12.45 -7.65 18.56
N VAL A 206 12.58 -8.66 19.43
CA VAL A 206 12.12 -8.60 20.82
C VAL A 206 12.93 -7.56 21.60
N VAL A 207 14.25 -7.57 21.49
CA VAL A 207 15.12 -6.56 22.13
C VAL A 207 14.74 -5.16 21.69
N PHE A 208 14.52 -4.95 20.39
CA PHE A 208 14.07 -3.65 19.90
C PHE A 208 12.70 -3.27 20.49
N ARG A 209 11.70 -4.14 20.36
CA ARG A 209 10.30 -3.85 20.76
C ARG A 209 10.11 -3.67 22.25
N LYS A 210 10.81 -4.45 23.07
CA LYS A 210 10.59 -4.51 24.52
C LYS A 210 11.61 -3.74 25.35
N VAL A 211 12.79 -3.44 24.78
CA VAL A 211 13.85 -2.74 25.50
C VAL A 211 14.13 -1.38 24.85
N ILE A 212 14.55 -1.38 23.59
CA ILE A 212 15.04 -0.14 22.94
C ILE A 212 13.89 0.84 22.69
N GLN A 213 12.80 0.39 22.07
CA GLN A 213 11.66 1.23 21.72
C GLN A 213 11.07 1.97 22.94
N PRO A 214 10.72 1.31 24.07
CA PRO A 214 10.18 2.02 25.23
C PRO A 214 11.22 2.85 25.99
N ALA A 215 12.52 2.50 25.92
CA ALA A 215 13.57 3.26 26.60
C ALA A 215 13.95 4.54 25.85
N VAL A 216 13.83 4.54 24.51
CA VAL A 216 14.27 5.65 23.64
C VAL A 216 13.10 6.53 23.20
N PHE A 217 11.91 5.97 23.01
CA PHE A 217 10.76 6.68 22.43
C PHE A 217 9.61 6.82 23.45
N VAL A 218 9.49 8.01 24.02
CA VAL A 218 8.52 8.37 25.06
C VAL A 218 7.09 8.34 24.52
N HIS A 219 6.86 8.78 23.29
CA HIS A 219 5.51 8.83 22.70
C HIS A 219 5.17 7.61 21.85
N SER A 220 5.92 6.51 22.03
CA SER A 220 5.71 5.30 21.25
C SER A 220 4.33 4.66 21.52
N TYR A 221 3.62 4.35 20.45
CA TYR A 221 2.33 3.66 20.51
C TYR A 221 2.50 2.17 20.22
N GLN A 222 2.05 1.31 21.15
CA GLN A 222 2.02 -0.14 20.94
C GLN A 222 0.75 -0.54 20.19
N ARG A 223 0.94 -1.13 19.00
CA ARG A 223 -0.16 -1.62 18.13
C ARG A 223 -0.53 -3.09 18.38
N ASP A 224 0.26 -3.78 19.19
CA ASP A 224 0.06 -5.17 19.53
C ASP A 224 -1.12 -5.30 20.51
N GLU A 225 -2.09 -6.16 20.20
CA GLU A 225 -3.28 -6.37 21.03
C GLU A 225 -3.40 -7.85 21.43
N LEU A 226 -2.34 -8.39 22.03
CA LEU A 226 -2.26 -9.79 22.45
C LEU A 226 -3.39 -10.22 23.40
N SER A 227 -3.93 -9.29 24.19
CA SER A 227 -5.05 -9.55 25.11
C SER A 227 -6.37 -9.90 24.42
N LYS A 228 -6.51 -9.55 23.13
CA LYS A 228 -7.75 -9.74 22.36
C LYS A 228 -7.68 -10.93 21.39
N VAL A 229 -6.61 -11.72 21.42
CA VAL A 229 -6.44 -12.91 20.54
C VAL A 229 -7.46 -13.99 20.87
N LEU A 230 -7.87 -14.09 22.15
CA LEU A 230 -8.87 -15.04 22.63
C LEU A 230 -10.31 -14.48 22.59
N ASP A 231 -10.50 -13.24 22.14
CA ASP A 231 -11.83 -12.68 21.95
C ASP A 231 -12.48 -13.29 20.70
N ILE A 232 -13.36 -14.27 20.91
CA ILE A 232 -14.07 -15.00 19.85
C ILE A 232 -14.82 -14.04 18.92
N LYS A 233 -15.42 -12.96 19.43
CA LYS A 233 -16.16 -12.01 18.59
C LYS A 233 -15.21 -11.29 17.64
N ARG A 234 -14.06 -10.86 18.13
CA ARG A 234 -13.02 -10.23 17.31
C ARG A 234 -12.44 -11.20 16.30
N VAL A 235 -12.09 -12.42 16.71
CA VAL A 235 -11.52 -13.45 15.83
C VAL A 235 -12.47 -13.74 14.68
N LEU A 236 -13.76 -13.96 14.98
CA LEU A 236 -14.79 -14.19 13.97
C LEU A 236 -14.94 -12.97 13.04
N PHE A 237 -14.93 -11.75 13.58
CA PHE A 237 -14.98 -10.53 12.79
C PHE A 237 -13.82 -10.41 11.81
N VAL A 238 -12.58 -10.68 12.26
CA VAL A 238 -11.37 -10.67 11.40
C VAL A 238 -11.48 -11.73 10.30
N ILE A 239 -11.98 -12.93 10.61
CA ILE A 239 -12.20 -14.00 9.61
C ILE A 239 -13.24 -13.56 8.56
N ILE A 240 -14.39 -13.06 9.00
CA ILE A 240 -15.47 -12.61 8.11
C ILE A 240 -14.95 -11.50 7.18
N LEU A 241 -14.25 -10.51 7.73
CA LEU A 241 -13.67 -9.44 6.93
C LEU A 241 -12.60 -9.94 5.96
N SER A 242 -11.74 -10.86 6.38
CA SER A 242 -10.73 -11.45 5.50
C SER A 242 -11.37 -12.22 4.34
N LEU A 243 -12.43 -12.99 4.59
CA LEU A 243 -13.17 -13.69 3.54
C LEU A 243 -13.87 -12.69 2.60
N LYS A 244 -14.59 -11.72 3.17
CA LYS A 244 -15.24 -10.65 2.42
C LYS A 244 -14.26 -9.91 1.51
N MET A 245 -13.06 -9.65 2.01
CA MET A 245 -11.99 -8.97 1.27
C MET A 245 -11.67 -9.68 -0.06
N PHE A 246 -11.45 -11.01 -0.02
CA PHE A 246 -11.09 -11.78 -1.20
C PHE A 246 -12.28 -12.16 -2.09
N PHE A 247 -13.44 -12.45 -1.50
CA PHE A 247 -14.58 -13.02 -2.24
C PHE A 247 -15.63 -11.99 -2.67
N TYR A 248 -15.65 -10.79 -2.09
CA TYR A 248 -16.63 -9.76 -2.41
C TYR A 248 -15.96 -8.44 -2.75
N ASP A 249 -15.18 -7.86 -1.83
CA ASP A 249 -14.62 -6.51 -1.99
C ASP A 249 -13.68 -6.42 -3.21
N PHE A 250 -12.92 -7.49 -3.49
CA PHE A 250 -12.05 -7.58 -4.66
C PHE A 250 -12.83 -7.42 -5.97
N PHE A 251 -13.96 -8.10 -6.11
CA PHE A 251 -14.80 -8.02 -7.31
C PHE A 251 -15.58 -6.72 -7.38
N VAL A 252 -16.01 -6.16 -6.24
CA VAL A 252 -16.59 -4.82 -6.19
C VAL A 252 -15.60 -3.77 -6.70
N GLY A 253 -14.32 -3.88 -6.33
CA GLY A 253 -13.26 -3.02 -6.83
C GLY A 253 -13.12 -3.12 -8.35
N ILE A 254 -13.10 -4.34 -8.91
CA ILE A 254 -13.06 -4.55 -10.37
C ILE A 254 -14.29 -3.95 -11.05
N TYR A 255 -15.49 -4.19 -10.51
CA TYR A 255 -16.74 -3.65 -11.06
C TYR A 255 -16.71 -2.12 -11.13
N LYS A 256 -16.28 -1.47 -10.04
CA LYS A 256 -16.10 -0.01 -10.02
C LYS A 256 -15.04 0.47 -11.00
N GLY A 257 -13.93 -0.25 -11.14
CA GLY A 257 -12.90 0.03 -12.14
C GLY A 257 -13.45 -0.02 -13.58
N ILE A 258 -14.31 -0.99 -13.89
CA ILE A 258 -14.98 -1.08 -15.20
C ILE A 258 -15.90 0.11 -15.43
N LEU A 259 -16.70 0.52 -14.44
CA LEU A 259 -17.57 1.69 -14.56
C LEU A 259 -16.77 2.97 -14.84
N HIS A 260 -15.56 3.07 -14.28
CA HIS A 260 -14.68 4.23 -14.44
C HIS A 260 -14.00 4.31 -15.81
N LEU A 261 -14.02 3.25 -16.64
CA LEU A 261 -13.43 3.26 -17.99
C LEU A 261 -13.88 4.45 -18.85
N ARG A 262 -15.12 4.92 -18.68
CA ARG A 262 -15.68 6.06 -19.42
C ARG A 262 -15.00 7.39 -19.13
N LYS A 263 -14.28 7.50 -18.02
CA LYS A 263 -13.58 8.70 -17.55
C LYS A 263 -12.06 8.60 -17.70
N MET A 264 -11.56 7.45 -18.15
CA MET A 264 -10.13 7.21 -18.29
C MET A 264 -9.54 8.06 -19.42
N ASP A 265 -8.36 8.61 -19.18
CA ASP A 265 -7.64 9.39 -20.19
C ASP A 265 -7.13 8.49 -21.33
N VAL A 266 -6.78 9.12 -22.45
CA VAL A 266 -6.33 8.40 -23.66
C VAL A 266 -5.09 7.55 -23.38
N LEU A 267 -4.13 8.07 -22.61
CA LEU A 267 -2.91 7.35 -22.28
C LEU A 267 -3.18 6.14 -21.37
N GLY A 268 -4.05 6.29 -20.37
CA GLY A 268 -4.52 5.18 -19.53
C GLY A 268 -5.20 4.08 -20.36
N MET A 269 -6.07 4.47 -21.30
CA MET A 269 -6.73 3.55 -22.23
C MET A 269 -5.71 2.78 -23.09
N ILE A 270 -4.72 3.47 -23.66
CA ILE A 270 -3.65 2.82 -24.46
C ILE A 270 -2.87 1.81 -23.60
N LEU A 271 -2.44 2.20 -22.40
CA LEU A 271 -1.69 1.32 -21.50
C LEU A 271 -2.53 0.12 -21.05
N SER A 272 -3.82 0.32 -20.83
CA SER A 272 -4.77 -0.74 -20.45
C SER A 272 -4.89 -1.84 -21.51
N VAL A 273 -4.65 -1.53 -22.78
CA VAL A 273 -4.69 -2.51 -23.88
C VAL A 273 -3.31 -3.10 -24.17
N LEU A 274 -2.26 -2.26 -24.20
CA LEU A 274 -0.90 -2.69 -24.55
C LEU A 274 -0.31 -3.69 -23.54
N LEU A 275 -0.53 -3.47 -22.24
CA LEU A 275 -0.01 -4.35 -21.19
C LEU A 275 -0.58 -5.78 -21.28
N PRO A 276 -1.92 -5.99 -21.31
CA PRO A 276 -2.52 -7.30 -21.55
C PRO A 276 -2.10 -7.93 -22.86
N LEU A 277 -2.01 -7.15 -23.95
CA LEU A 277 -1.58 -7.67 -25.25
C LEU A 277 -0.14 -8.18 -25.21
N ALA A 278 0.75 -7.47 -24.52
CA ALA A 278 2.13 -7.91 -24.30
C ALA A 278 2.17 -9.19 -23.44
N VAL A 279 1.35 -9.31 -22.39
CA VAL A 279 1.18 -10.56 -21.62
C VAL A 279 0.71 -11.70 -22.52
N TYR A 280 -0.32 -11.47 -23.34
CA TYR A 280 -0.82 -12.48 -24.28
C TYR A 280 0.29 -12.97 -25.22
N LYS A 281 1.02 -12.04 -25.86
CA LYS A 281 2.09 -12.40 -26.80
C LYS A 281 3.25 -13.12 -26.12
N LEU A 282 3.60 -12.73 -24.89
CA LEU A 282 4.65 -13.36 -24.10
C LEU A 282 4.32 -14.82 -23.76
N PHE A 283 3.07 -15.10 -23.41
CA PHE A 283 2.64 -16.40 -22.90
C PHE A 283 1.96 -17.32 -23.93
N ASN A 284 1.66 -16.83 -25.14
CA ASN A 284 0.94 -17.60 -26.16
C ASN A 284 1.63 -18.92 -26.55
N ASN A 285 2.96 -18.93 -26.49
CA ASN A 285 3.81 -20.09 -26.80
C ASN A 285 4.60 -20.58 -25.58
N TYR A 286 4.22 -20.16 -24.37
CA TYR A 286 4.92 -20.55 -23.15
C TYR A 286 4.56 -21.99 -22.77
N ASP A 287 5.58 -22.79 -22.45
CA ASP A 287 5.39 -24.18 -22.06
C ASP A 287 4.96 -24.31 -20.59
N PHE A 288 3.66 -24.11 -20.34
CA PHE A 288 3.08 -24.27 -19.02
C PHE A 288 3.14 -25.72 -18.49
N LYS A 289 3.14 -26.71 -19.39
CA LYS A 289 3.03 -28.13 -18.99
C LYS A 289 4.30 -28.61 -18.30
N SER A 290 5.47 -28.26 -18.82
CA SER A 290 6.75 -28.63 -18.17
C SER A 290 6.94 -27.98 -16.80
N LYS A 291 6.20 -26.90 -16.49
CA LYS A 291 6.27 -26.18 -15.21
C LYS A 291 5.18 -26.54 -14.21
N ALA A 292 4.30 -27.49 -14.53
CA ALA A 292 3.10 -27.79 -13.71
C ALA A 292 3.42 -28.11 -12.25
N GLN A 293 4.47 -28.89 -11.98
CA GLN A 293 4.83 -29.29 -10.62
C GLN A 293 5.42 -28.13 -9.80
N ASP A 294 6.21 -27.27 -10.43
CA ASP A 294 6.73 -26.06 -9.79
C ASP A 294 5.61 -25.06 -9.52
N LEU A 295 4.68 -24.89 -10.45
CA LEU A 295 3.48 -24.06 -10.27
C LEU A 295 2.62 -24.55 -9.10
N ARG A 296 2.44 -25.88 -8.95
CA ARG A 296 1.74 -26.45 -7.79
C ARG A 296 2.42 -26.08 -6.47
N LYS A 297 3.74 -26.24 -6.39
CA LYS A 297 4.53 -25.90 -5.18
C LYS A 297 4.41 -24.41 -4.87
N LEU A 298 4.55 -23.55 -5.88
CA LEU A 298 4.39 -22.10 -5.74
C LEU A 298 2.99 -21.71 -5.27
N THR A 299 1.95 -22.37 -5.79
CA THR A 299 0.56 -22.14 -5.37
C THR A 299 0.38 -22.46 -3.89
N VAL A 300 0.91 -23.59 -3.42
CA VAL A 300 0.81 -23.99 -2.01
C VAL A 300 1.60 -23.03 -1.11
N ILE A 301 2.85 -22.72 -1.47
CA ILE A 301 3.70 -21.81 -0.69
C ILE A 301 3.05 -20.43 -0.60
N SER A 302 2.59 -19.89 -1.73
CA SER A 302 1.94 -18.57 -1.76
C SER A 302 0.65 -18.54 -0.95
N LEU A 303 -0.20 -19.58 -1.01
CA LEU A 303 -1.39 -19.68 -0.18
C LEU A 303 -1.05 -19.68 1.32
N VAL A 304 -0.08 -20.49 1.73
CA VAL A 304 0.40 -20.53 3.11
C VAL A 304 0.95 -19.15 3.52
N SER A 305 1.72 -18.49 2.67
CA SER A 305 2.23 -17.15 2.94
C SER A 305 1.15 -16.08 3.04
N VAL A 306 0.06 -16.19 2.28
CA VAL A 306 -1.13 -15.31 2.45
C VAL A 306 -1.75 -15.54 3.83
N MET A 307 -1.94 -16.80 4.24
CA MET A 307 -2.49 -17.13 5.57
C MET A 307 -1.59 -16.62 6.71
N LEU A 308 -0.28 -16.78 6.57
CA LEU A 308 0.70 -16.21 7.50
C LEU A 308 0.59 -14.68 7.54
N GLY A 309 0.52 -14.02 6.39
CA GLY A 309 0.34 -12.56 6.33
C GLY A 309 -0.96 -12.10 7.02
N LEU A 310 -2.04 -12.86 6.90
CA LEU A 310 -3.32 -12.57 7.57
C LEU A 310 -3.25 -12.75 9.09
N SER A 311 -2.30 -13.55 9.61
CA SER A 311 -2.20 -13.80 11.05
C SER A 311 -1.93 -12.52 11.86
N ILE A 312 -1.35 -11.49 11.25
CA ILE A 312 -1.09 -10.20 11.90
C ILE A 312 -2.37 -9.52 12.40
N TYR A 313 -3.50 -9.69 11.71
CA TYR A 313 -4.77 -9.05 12.07
C TYR A 313 -5.39 -9.62 13.34
N PHE A 314 -5.01 -10.85 13.71
CA PHE A 314 -5.44 -11.43 14.98
C PHE A 314 -4.62 -10.89 16.16
N LEU A 315 -3.38 -10.47 15.91
CA LEU A 315 -2.42 -10.04 16.93
C LEU A 315 -2.33 -8.50 17.08
N SER A 316 -3.03 -7.74 16.26
CA SER A 316 -2.90 -6.28 16.17
C SER A 316 -4.26 -5.59 16.01
N SER A 317 -4.30 -4.28 16.23
CA SER A 317 -5.47 -3.43 16.00
C SER A 317 -5.86 -3.25 14.53
N TYR A 318 -5.12 -3.84 13.58
CA TYR A 318 -5.40 -3.71 12.16
C TYR A 318 -6.70 -4.41 11.75
N ILE A 319 -7.34 -3.85 10.71
CA ILE A 319 -8.55 -4.40 10.11
C ILE A 319 -8.21 -4.84 8.67
N PRO A 320 -8.48 -6.10 8.28
CA PRO A 320 -8.29 -6.53 6.90
C PRO A 320 -9.40 -5.96 6.02
N THR A 321 -9.07 -4.99 5.17
CA THR A 321 -10.03 -4.35 4.25
C THR A 321 -9.34 -3.85 2.98
N LEU A 322 -10.01 -4.00 1.83
CA LEU A 322 -9.55 -3.38 0.57
C LEU A 322 -9.91 -1.91 0.47
N PHE A 323 -10.82 -1.41 1.31
CA PHE A 323 -11.34 -0.06 1.23
C PHE A 323 -10.66 0.89 2.21
N GLY A 324 -10.59 2.15 1.83
CA GLY A 324 -10.05 3.22 2.65
C GLY A 324 -8.55 3.14 2.82
N PHE A 325 -8.04 3.96 3.73
CA PHE A 325 -6.60 4.03 3.98
C PHE A 325 -6.02 2.75 4.60
N GLU A 326 -6.84 2.00 5.35
CA GLU A 326 -6.46 0.72 5.97
C GLU A 326 -6.01 -0.35 4.97
N ASN A 327 -6.33 -0.18 3.67
CA ASN A 327 -5.78 -0.97 2.58
C ASN A 327 -4.23 -1.05 2.60
N ARG A 328 -3.56 -0.03 3.15
CA ARG A 328 -2.10 0.00 3.36
C ARG A 328 -1.54 -1.19 4.11
N ASN A 329 -2.33 -1.80 5.00
CA ASN A 329 -1.89 -2.89 5.84
C ASN A 329 -1.76 -4.22 5.08
N LEU A 330 -2.10 -4.23 3.79
CA LEU A 330 -2.10 -5.44 2.98
C LEU A 330 -0.77 -5.69 2.25
N GLY A 331 0.32 -4.99 2.57
CA GLY A 331 1.58 -5.09 1.82
C GLY A 331 2.17 -6.49 1.69
N ALA A 332 2.24 -7.24 2.80
CA ALA A 332 2.68 -8.64 2.76
C ALA A 332 1.73 -9.53 1.94
N ILE A 333 0.41 -9.30 2.07
CA ILE A 333 -0.62 -10.05 1.36
C ILE A 333 -0.58 -9.75 -0.14
N ARG A 334 -0.31 -8.50 -0.54
CA ARG A 334 -0.20 -8.07 -1.94
C ARG A 334 0.79 -8.94 -2.71
N LEU A 335 1.99 -9.18 -2.17
CA LEU A 335 3.03 -9.97 -2.82
C LEU A 335 2.60 -11.43 -3.02
N PHE A 336 2.16 -12.09 -1.95
CA PHE A 336 1.86 -13.52 -2.00
C PHE A 336 0.53 -13.83 -2.65
N TYR A 337 -0.48 -12.96 -2.51
CA TYR A 337 -1.74 -13.10 -3.22
C TYR A 337 -1.54 -12.98 -4.73
N THR A 338 -0.70 -12.03 -5.18
CA THR A 338 -0.33 -11.93 -6.59
C THR A 338 0.30 -13.22 -7.09
N LEU A 339 1.28 -13.76 -6.35
CA LEU A 339 1.93 -15.02 -6.71
C LEU A 339 0.95 -16.19 -6.70
N PHE A 340 0.02 -16.23 -5.75
CA PHE A 340 -1.03 -17.24 -5.63
C PHE A 340 -1.97 -17.22 -6.83
N ILE A 341 -2.46 -16.05 -7.24
CA ILE A 341 -3.34 -15.91 -8.40
C ILE A 341 -2.61 -16.38 -9.68
N ILE A 342 -1.37 -15.94 -9.91
CA ILE A 342 -0.60 -16.35 -11.10
C ILE A 342 -0.40 -17.87 -11.12
N SER A 343 0.21 -18.40 -10.06
CA SER A 343 0.60 -19.81 -10.02
C SER A 343 -0.62 -20.72 -9.96
N GLY A 344 -1.66 -20.34 -9.22
CA GLY A 344 -2.92 -21.07 -9.09
C GLY A 344 -3.71 -21.13 -10.40
N VAL A 345 -3.88 -19.99 -11.09
CA VAL A 345 -4.57 -19.94 -12.39
C VAL A 345 -3.83 -20.79 -13.42
N MET A 346 -2.50 -20.64 -13.51
CA MET A 346 -1.70 -21.44 -14.46
C MET A 346 -1.77 -22.93 -14.13
N TRP A 347 -1.59 -23.31 -12.86
CA TRP A 347 -1.63 -24.70 -12.42
C TRP A 347 -3.00 -25.34 -12.68
N LEU A 348 -4.08 -24.68 -12.29
CA LEU A 348 -5.44 -25.16 -12.50
C LEU A 348 -5.73 -25.32 -13.99
N SER A 349 -5.33 -24.34 -14.81
CA SER A 349 -5.53 -24.38 -16.26
C SER A 349 -4.80 -25.56 -16.92
N VAL A 350 -3.56 -25.84 -16.49
CA VAL A 350 -2.81 -27.02 -16.95
C VAL A 350 -3.49 -28.32 -16.52
N LYS A 351 -3.98 -28.38 -15.27
CA LYS A 351 -4.72 -29.54 -14.74
C LYS A 351 -6.02 -29.80 -15.52
N LEU A 352 -6.70 -28.74 -15.94
CA LEU A 352 -7.89 -28.79 -16.80
C LEU A 352 -7.58 -29.04 -18.28
N LYS A 353 -6.31 -29.29 -18.63
CA LYS A 353 -5.83 -29.57 -20.00
C LYS A 353 -6.16 -28.46 -21.02
N LEU A 354 -6.26 -27.20 -20.56
CA LEU A 354 -6.48 -26.07 -21.46
C LEU A 354 -5.30 -25.88 -22.43
N GLN A 355 -5.60 -25.37 -23.63
CA GLN A 355 -4.57 -25.03 -24.62
C GLN A 355 -3.75 -23.82 -24.16
N GLN A 356 -2.46 -23.76 -24.52
CA GLN A 356 -1.54 -22.67 -24.14
C GLN A 356 -2.11 -21.28 -24.52
N LYS A 357 -2.71 -21.16 -25.71
CA LYS A 357 -3.37 -19.94 -26.16
C LYS A 357 -4.48 -19.50 -25.21
N THR A 358 -5.31 -20.44 -24.76
CA THR A 358 -6.41 -20.17 -23.82
C THR A 358 -5.88 -19.68 -22.47
N ILE A 359 -4.82 -20.31 -21.94
CA ILE A 359 -4.17 -19.86 -20.69
C ILE A 359 -3.66 -18.42 -20.85
N SER A 360 -3.00 -18.14 -21.97
CA SER A 360 -2.49 -16.81 -22.29
C SER A 360 -3.60 -15.75 -22.37
N ILE A 361 -4.75 -16.09 -22.98
CA ILE A 361 -5.94 -15.22 -23.02
C ILE A 361 -6.43 -14.96 -21.59
N PHE A 362 -6.57 -15.99 -20.75
CA PHE A 362 -7.00 -15.80 -19.36
C PHE A 362 -6.07 -14.86 -18.58
N LEU A 363 -4.75 -15.04 -18.70
CA LEU A 363 -3.76 -14.16 -18.05
C LEU A 363 -3.86 -12.72 -18.55
N SER A 364 -4.07 -12.54 -19.86
CA SER A 364 -4.29 -11.22 -20.47
C SER A 364 -5.55 -10.56 -19.94
N VAL A 365 -6.67 -11.28 -19.88
CA VAL A 365 -7.95 -10.76 -19.35
C VAL A 365 -7.83 -10.38 -17.88
N ILE A 366 -7.19 -11.20 -17.05
CA ILE A 366 -6.90 -10.86 -15.65
C ILE A 366 -6.06 -9.58 -15.57
N THR A 367 -5.00 -9.50 -16.37
CA THR A 367 -4.13 -8.32 -16.43
C THR A 367 -4.92 -7.07 -16.82
N PHE A 368 -5.83 -7.18 -17.81
CA PHE A 368 -6.67 -6.08 -18.27
C PHE A 368 -7.51 -5.52 -17.12
N PHE A 369 -8.26 -6.38 -16.42
CA PHE A 369 -9.10 -5.95 -15.29
C PHE A 369 -8.30 -5.31 -14.16
N LEU A 370 -7.11 -5.84 -13.85
CA LEU A 370 -6.25 -5.27 -12.82
C LEU A 370 -5.68 -3.91 -13.24
N VAL A 371 -5.21 -3.77 -14.48
CA VAL A 371 -4.66 -2.51 -15.00
C VAL A 371 -5.72 -1.42 -15.01
N ILE A 372 -6.91 -1.68 -15.57
CA ILE A 372 -7.98 -0.66 -15.63
C ILE A 372 -8.40 -0.23 -14.23
N THR A 373 -8.46 -1.18 -13.29
CA THR A 373 -8.87 -0.89 -11.92
C THR A 373 -7.80 -0.07 -11.22
N ASN A 374 -6.52 -0.39 -11.40
CA ASN A 374 -5.44 0.39 -10.79
C ASN A 374 -5.35 1.83 -11.34
N ILE A 375 -5.57 2.03 -12.65
CA ILE A 375 -5.69 3.39 -13.22
C ILE A 375 -6.90 4.13 -12.63
N SER A 376 -8.03 3.44 -12.47
CA SER A 376 -9.23 4.02 -11.86
C SER A 376 -8.99 4.43 -10.41
N VAL A 377 -8.26 3.61 -9.64
CA VAL A 377 -7.85 3.97 -8.27
C VAL A 377 -6.94 5.20 -8.28
N LYS A 378 -5.99 5.30 -9.23
CA LYS A 378 -5.15 6.51 -9.40
C LYS A 378 -6.02 7.75 -9.62
N ASP A 379 -7.02 7.67 -10.48
CA ASP A 379 -7.96 8.78 -10.72
C ASP A 379 -8.78 9.11 -9.46
N SER A 380 -9.25 8.09 -8.73
CA SER A 380 -9.97 8.25 -7.46
C SER A 380 -9.11 8.91 -6.38
N TRP A 381 -7.80 8.62 -6.34
CA TRP A 381 -6.85 9.26 -5.42
C TRP A 381 -6.71 10.76 -5.71
N ILE A 382 -6.57 11.12 -6.99
CA ILE A 382 -6.53 12.52 -7.42
C ILE A 382 -7.84 13.22 -7.09
N TYR A 383 -8.98 12.57 -7.35
CA TYR A 383 -10.29 13.09 -7.03
C TYR A 383 -10.48 13.35 -5.53
N ALA A 384 -10.06 12.42 -4.67
CA ALA A 384 -10.16 12.56 -3.22
C ALA A 384 -9.36 13.77 -2.71
N ALA A 385 -8.14 13.97 -3.21
CA ALA A 385 -7.33 15.14 -2.88
C ALA A 385 -8.02 16.45 -3.30
N ASN A 386 -8.56 16.50 -4.52
CA ASN A 386 -9.28 17.66 -5.03
C ASN A 386 -10.56 17.94 -4.25
N PHE A 387 -11.31 16.91 -3.89
CA PHE A 387 -12.52 17.02 -3.06
C PHE A 387 -12.20 17.65 -1.70
N ASN A 388 -11.14 17.21 -1.02
CA ASN A 388 -10.75 17.76 0.27
C ASN A 388 -10.36 19.25 0.17
N ASN A 389 -9.63 19.62 -0.88
CA ASN A 389 -9.27 21.02 -1.13
C ASN A 389 -10.52 21.87 -1.42
N GLU A 390 -11.43 21.39 -2.26
CA GLU A 390 -12.68 22.09 -2.56
C GLU A 390 -13.52 22.29 -1.30
N LEU A 391 -13.69 21.24 -0.48
CA LEU A 391 -14.43 21.28 0.77
C LEU A 391 -13.92 22.40 1.69
N PHE A 392 -12.61 22.47 1.91
CA PHE A 392 -12.01 23.47 2.81
C PHE A 392 -11.93 24.87 2.18
N SER A 393 -11.78 24.96 0.86
CA SER A 393 -11.86 26.24 0.14
C SER A 393 -13.26 26.85 0.28
N LYS A 394 -14.32 26.05 0.09
CA LYS A 394 -15.70 26.48 0.31
C LYS A 394 -15.98 26.82 1.77
N LEU A 395 -15.38 26.07 2.71
CA LEU A 395 -15.47 26.42 4.13
C LEU A 395 -14.87 27.80 4.39
N ASN A 396 -13.68 28.09 3.85
CA ASN A 396 -13.04 29.40 4.04
C ASN A 396 -13.92 30.54 3.52
N THR A 397 -14.52 30.38 2.34
CA THR A 397 -15.48 31.36 1.79
C THR A 397 -16.64 31.57 2.77
N ALA A 398 -17.26 30.49 3.25
CA ALA A 398 -18.41 30.58 4.15
C ALA A 398 -18.03 31.18 5.52
N LEU A 399 -16.85 30.88 6.07
CA LEU A 399 -16.35 31.49 7.31
C LEU A 399 -16.19 33.00 7.17
N LYS A 400 -15.64 33.47 6.06
CA LYS A 400 -15.49 34.90 5.75
C LYS A 400 -16.84 35.60 5.59
N GLU A 401 -17.77 34.99 4.85
CA GLU A 401 -19.14 35.53 4.67
C GLU A 401 -19.91 35.64 6.00
N ASN A 402 -19.60 34.76 6.97
CA ASN A 402 -20.24 34.74 8.29
C ASN A 402 -19.43 35.48 9.38
N ASN A 403 -18.31 36.14 9.03
CA ASN A 403 -17.40 36.83 9.96
C ASN A 403 -16.92 35.95 11.13
N ILE A 404 -16.65 34.66 10.87
CA ILE A 404 -16.15 33.71 11.88
C ILE A 404 -14.63 33.64 11.78
N GLU A 405 -13.95 34.22 12.77
CA GLU A 405 -12.48 34.31 12.80
C GLU A 405 -11.82 33.31 13.76
N ARG A 406 -12.59 32.72 14.68
CA ARG A 406 -12.09 31.78 15.69
C ARG A 406 -13.19 30.82 16.15
N GLY A 407 -12.79 29.65 16.62
CA GLY A 407 -13.68 28.69 17.26
C GLY A 407 -13.56 27.28 16.71
N GLU A 408 -14.38 26.40 17.26
CA GLU A 408 -14.50 25.02 16.80
C GLU A 408 -15.65 24.94 15.80
N ILE A 409 -15.37 24.42 14.61
CA ILE A 409 -16.28 24.37 13.48
C ILE A 409 -16.57 22.93 13.14
N CYS A 410 -17.85 22.57 13.11
CA CYS A 410 -18.27 21.25 12.70
C CYS A 410 -18.64 21.28 11.21
N LEU A 411 -17.98 20.44 10.43
CA LEU A 411 -18.36 20.14 9.06
C LEU A 411 -19.29 18.93 9.05
N GLU A 412 -20.48 19.13 8.49
CA GLU A 412 -21.43 18.09 8.19
C GLU A 412 -21.46 17.86 6.69
N TYR A 413 -21.21 16.62 6.29
CA TYR A 413 -21.47 16.13 4.94
C TYR A 413 -21.62 14.62 5.01
N GLY A 414 -22.36 14.04 4.06
CA GLY A 414 -22.64 12.60 4.03
C GLY A 414 -21.40 11.78 3.67
N VAL A 415 -20.36 11.76 4.52
CA VAL A 415 -19.06 11.09 4.25
C VAL A 415 -19.26 9.66 3.75
N PHE A 416 -20.07 8.88 4.45
CA PHE A 416 -20.30 7.46 4.12
C PHE A 416 -21.10 7.29 2.82
N ASP A 417 -22.08 8.16 2.57
CA ASP A 417 -22.84 8.14 1.34
C ASP A 417 -21.95 8.55 0.16
N GLU A 418 -21.18 9.63 0.31
CA GLU A 418 -20.21 10.11 -0.67
C GLU A 418 -19.25 9.00 -1.09
N LEU A 419 -18.58 8.35 -0.13
CA LEU A 419 -17.65 7.25 -0.41
C LEU A 419 -18.33 6.00 -1.01
N LYS A 420 -19.62 5.79 -0.73
CA LYS A 420 -20.36 4.60 -1.19
C LYS A 420 -20.97 4.79 -2.57
N SER A 421 -21.59 5.94 -2.82
CA SER A 421 -22.39 6.20 -4.02
C SER A 421 -21.69 7.02 -5.09
N ASN A 422 -20.69 7.84 -4.76
CA ASN A 422 -20.03 8.65 -5.78
C ASN A 422 -19.16 7.76 -6.70
N PRO A 423 -19.41 7.77 -8.03
CA PRO A 423 -18.73 6.91 -8.99
C PRO A 423 -17.25 7.27 -9.20
N ASN A 424 -16.77 8.39 -8.64
CA ASN A 424 -15.36 8.76 -8.68
C ASN A 424 -14.52 8.00 -7.64
N PHE A 425 -15.13 7.33 -6.66
CA PHE A 425 -14.41 6.51 -5.66
C PHE A 425 -14.44 5.03 -6.02
N THR A 426 -13.26 4.47 -6.28
CA THR A 426 -13.08 3.05 -6.59
C THR A 426 -12.99 2.24 -5.29
N LEU A 427 -12.04 2.60 -4.42
CA LEU A 427 -11.76 1.89 -3.18
C LEU A 427 -12.00 2.75 -1.92
N ARG A 428 -12.87 3.76 -2.01
CA ARG A 428 -13.22 4.66 -0.89
C ARG A 428 -11.98 5.40 -0.38
N GLU A 429 -11.27 6.00 -1.32
CA GLU A 429 -10.06 6.79 -1.08
C GLU A 429 -10.32 7.86 0.00
N PRO A 430 -9.37 8.09 0.93
CA PRO A 430 -9.66 8.88 2.12
C PRO A 430 -9.98 10.35 1.82
N ILE A 431 -11.12 10.77 2.35
CA ILE A 431 -11.57 12.16 2.44
C ILE A 431 -11.64 12.57 3.92
N PHE A 432 -11.68 13.86 4.19
CA PHE A 432 -11.67 14.41 5.55
C PHE A 432 -12.67 13.71 6.48
N TYR A 433 -12.21 13.27 7.64
CA TYR A 433 -13.03 12.55 8.60
C TYR A 433 -12.58 12.83 10.03
N LYS A 434 -11.28 12.97 10.26
CA LYS A 434 -10.69 13.11 11.58
C LYS A 434 -10.11 14.49 11.83
N ARG A 435 -10.25 14.97 13.07
CA ARG A 435 -9.71 16.27 13.51
C ARG A 435 -8.24 16.47 13.17
N TRP A 436 -7.41 15.43 13.33
CA TRP A 436 -5.96 15.55 13.14
C TRP A 436 -5.56 15.83 11.68
N GLU A 437 -6.45 15.58 10.72
CA GLU A 437 -6.28 15.91 9.30
C GLU A 437 -6.54 17.41 9.02
N SER A 438 -7.37 18.04 9.86
CA SER A 438 -7.93 19.37 9.64
C SER A 438 -6.89 20.50 9.61
N PRO A 439 -5.86 20.54 10.49
CA PRO A 439 -4.98 21.71 10.58
C PRO A 439 -4.28 22.05 9.26
N GLN A 440 -3.95 21.02 8.48
CA GLN A 440 -3.24 21.22 7.21
C GLN A 440 -4.18 21.56 6.07
N LEU A 441 -5.34 20.91 6.02
CA LEU A 441 -6.41 21.28 5.10
C LEU A 441 -6.85 22.73 5.32
N CYS A 442 -6.93 23.19 6.58
CA CYS A 442 -7.14 24.60 6.92
C CYS A 442 -6.04 25.48 6.32
N ARG A 443 -4.77 25.22 6.65
CA ARG A 443 -3.64 26.05 6.22
C ARG A 443 -3.54 26.15 4.69
N MET A 444 -3.69 25.04 3.97
CA MET A 444 -3.64 24.99 2.51
C MET A 444 -4.74 25.81 1.85
N ASN A 445 -5.88 25.96 2.52
CA ASN A 445 -7.05 26.68 2.00
C ASN A 445 -7.21 28.06 2.63
N GLY A 446 -6.18 28.58 3.31
CA GLY A 446 -6.15 29.94 3.86
C GLY A 446 -6.99 30.14 5.12
N ILE A 447 -7.23 29.06 5.89
CA ILE A 447 -7.84 29.08 7.21
C ILE A 447 -6.73 28.94 8.25
N ASP A 448 -6.71 29.78 9.28
CA ASP A 448 -5.72 29.71 10.36
C ASP A 448 -6.05 28.54 11.33
N PRO A 449 -5.27 27.45 11.34
CA PRO A 449 -5.56 26.29 12.17
C PRO A 449 -5.34 26.52 13.67
N LEU A 450 -4.68 27.61 14.06
CA LEU A 450 -4.51 27.99 15.47
C LEU A 450 -5.75 28.69 16.03
N LYS A 451 -6.56 29.31 15.15
CA LYS A 451 -7.78 30.02 15.53
C LYS A 451 -9.03 29.19 15.27
N ILE A 452 -9.03 28.43 14.17
CA ILE A 452 -10.18 27.66 13.69
C ILE A 452 -9.83 26.19 13.69
N HIS A 453 -10.54 25.42 14.52
CA HIS A 453 -10.43 23.98 14.57
C HIS A 453 -11.62 23.35 13.87
N VAL A 454 -11.36 22.51 12.87
CA VAL A 454 -12.41 21.91 12.06
C VAL A 454 -12.55 20.44 12.43
N ASP A 455 -13.74 20.05 12.84
CA ASP A 455 -14.10 18.68 13.20
C ASP A 455 -15.18 18.18 12.23
N ASN A 456 -15.21 16.87 11.98
CA ASN A 456 -16.37 16.27 11.34
C ASN A 456 -17.48 16.08 12.40
N ILE A 457 -18.73 16.38 12.05
CA ILE A 457 -19.86 16.28 12.99
C ILE A 457 -20.06 14.87 13.57
N ILE A 458 -19.60 13.84 12.84
CA ILE A 458 -19.64 12.44 13.28
C ILE A 458 -18.71 12.22 14.48
N ASP A 459 -17.55 12.87 14.48
CA ASP A 459 -16.54 12.74 15.52
C ASP A 459 -16.81 13.69 16.71
N LYS A 460 -17.39 14.87 16.45
CA LYS A 460 -17.74 15.85 17.49
C LYS A 460 -19.02 16.58 17.12
N LYS A 461 -19.99 16.63 18.05
CA LYS A 461 -21.33 17.21 17.80
C LYS A 461 -21.53 18.64 18.32
N ASN A 462 -20.68 19.09 19.25
CA ASN A 462 -20.84 20.37 19.95
C ASN A 462 -19.76 21.35 19.52
N CYS A 463 -19.91 21.92 18.33
CA CYS A 463 -19.05 22.99 17.81
C CYS A 463 -19.69 24.37 17.97
N SER A 464 -18.87 25.41 17.95
CA SER A 464 -19.30 26.81 18.00
C SER A 464 -20.11 27.24 16.77
N ALA A 465 -19.80 26.69 15.59
CA ALA A 465 -20.60 26.83 14.39
C ALA A 465 -20.64 25.50 13.62
N THR A 466 -21.71 25.27 12.88
CA THR A 466 -21.88 24.07 12.04
C THR A 466 -22.15 24.48 10.60
N PHE A 467 -21.44 23.85 9.67
CA PHE A 467 -21.60 24.05 8.24
C PHE A 467 -21.94 22.73 7.56
N LEU A 468 -23.01 22.75 6.77
CA LEU A 468 -23.43 21.66 5.91
C LEU A 468 -22.86 21.86 4.51
N TYR A 469 -22.10 20.89 4.01
CA TYR A 469 -21.69 20.83 2.62
C TYR A 469 -22.69 20.00 1.81
N LYS A 470 -23.36 20.63 0.84
CA LYS A 470 -24.32 19.98 -0.04
C LYS A 470 -24.32 20.62 -1.43
N ASN A 471 -24.25 19.80 -2.47
CA ASN A 471 -24.28 20.24 -3.88
C ASN A 471 -23.25 21.34 -4.20
N GLY A 472 -22.01 21.22 -3.69
CA GLY A 472 -20.94 22.19 -3.94
C GLY A 472 -21.06 23.51 -3.18
N LYS A 473 -22.01 23.61 -2.24
CA LYS A 473 -22.24 24.80 -1.40
C LYS A 473 -22.03 24.47 0.07
N MET A 474 -21.49 25.44 0.80
CA MET A 474 -21.38 25.43 2.26
C MET A 474 -22.48 26.30 2.85
N ILE A 475 -23.32 25.74 3.70
CA ILE A 475 -24.46 26.43 4.32
C ILE A 475 -24.29 26.34 5.84
N ARG A 476 -24.30 27.49 6.53
CA ARG A 476 -24.30 27.50 7.98
C ARG A 476 -25.65 27.02 8.51
N THR A 477 -25.63 26.04 9.41
CA THR A 477 -26.84 25.48 10.03
C THR A 477 -26.96 25.82 11.52
N LYS A 478 -25.85 26.20 12.16
CA LYS A 478 -25.79 26.67 13.55
C LYS A 478 -24.63 27.65 13.73
#